data_AF-A0A3S1MPU5-F1
#
_entry.id   AF-A0A3S1MPU5-F1
#
_cell.length_a   1.000
_cell.length_b   1.000
_cell.length_c   1.000
_cell.angle_alpha   90.00
_cell.angle_beta   90.00
_cell.angle_gamma   90.00
#
_symmetry.space_group_name_H-M   'P 1'
#
loop_
_entity.id
_entity.type
_entity.pdbx_description
1 polymer ?
#
loop_
_entity_poly.entity_id
_entity_poly.type
_entity_poly.pdbx_seq_one_letter_code
_entity_poly.pdbx_strand_id
1 'polypeptide(L)'
;MSQLTSLWHYLNSSQNVSTAIVGVAASFAGAWGAQVAIFRRDQRREIVATLRAVNAAQALCFSIGNSFMSLKKQHLIGMLARFREMEKQFADFIEKRQAAKEGEQQEKFLFQADLHSLPISKVPMDRLETIAFEKLTLDTKTLSLAIAVSTAIDALNTSMAARNDMITKWYEGPARPDDEILIRYLGIPFEGGADEKYKQTLFAIESYCNDCIHFCKELAEALTKHGQEVRRKYRHHILWRLPKVAKADYSAPEVQALLPDPKDYEQWHKGFASEPTEWQKCKAFFSRKKKDARPSEKP
;
A
#
# COMPACT_ATOMS: atom_id res chain seq x y z
N MET A 1 82.83 -4.09 -24.41
CA MET A 1 81.67 -3.73 -25.27
C MET A 1 81.08 -4.93 -26.06
N SER A 2 81.32 -6.20 -25.70
CA SER A 2 80.78 -7.34 -26.48
C SER A 2 79.69 -8.18 -25.78
N GLN A 3 79.32 -7.87 -24.54
CA GLN A 3 78.23 -8.59 -23.84
C GLN A 3 76.86 -7.91 -23.95
N LEU A 4 76.81 -6.62 -24.30
CA LEU A 4 75.54 -5.91 -24.57
C LEU A 4 75.03 -6.16 -25.99
N THR A 5 75.91 -6.45 -26.94
CA THR A 5 75.54 -6.75 -28.33
C THR A 5 75.00 -8.17 -28.52
N SER A 6 75.44 -9.14 -27.70
CA SER A 6 74.91 -10.52 -27.74
C SER A 6 73.51 -10.64 -27.13
N LEU A 7 73.22 -9.88 -26.08
CA LEU A 7 71.87 -9.78 -25.48
C LEU A 7 70.86 -9.15 -26.45
N TRP A 8 71.28 -8.13 -27.21
CA TRP A 8 70.44 -7.46 -28.20
C TRP A 8 70.12 -8.39 -29.39
N HIS A 9 71.09 -9.18 -29.85
CA HIS A 9 70.85 -10.19 -30.89
C HIS A 9 69.98 -11.36 -30.42
N TYR A 10 70.03 -11.77 -29.15
CA TYR A 10 69.18 -12.84 -28.62
C TYR A 10 67.71 -12.41 -28.48
N LEU A 11 67.46 -11.17 -28.06
CA LEU A 11 66.11 -10.61 -27.99
C LEU A 11 65.50 -10.38 -29.38
N ASN A 12 66.32 -10.06 -30.39
CA ASN A 12 65.85 -9.75 -31.75
C ASN A 12 65.84 -10.97 -32.71
N SER A 13 66.47 -12.10 -32.34
CA SER A 13 66.56 -13.30 -33.21
C SER A 13 65.53 -14.39 -32.93
N SER A 14 64.72 -14.27 -31.88
CA SER A 14 63.67 -15.24 -31.62
C SER A 14 62.36 -14.80 -32.30
N GLN A 15 61.95 -15.53 -33.32
CA GLN A 15 60.57 -15.54 -33.86
C GLN A 15 59.50 -15.79 -32.77
N ASN A 16 59.90 -16.07 -31.52
CA ASN A 16 59.07 -16.39 -30.37
C ASN A 16 58.74 -15.16 -29.48
N VAL A 17 59.47 -14.04 -29.56
CA VAL A 17 59.14 -12.84 -28.76
C VAL A 17 57.92 -12.12 -29.32
N SER A 18 57.74 -12.11 -30.64
CA SER A 18 56.54 -11.54 -31.28
C SER A 18 55.28 -12.37 -30.96
N THR A 19 55.37 -13.70 -30.95
CA THR A 19 54.24 -14.59 -30.59
C THR A 19 53.91 -14.57 -29.10
N ALA A 20 54.91 -14.42 -28.22
CA ALA A 20 54.70 -14.27 -26.78
C ALA A 20 54.02 -12.94 -26.40
N ILE A 21 54.40 -11.82 -27.04
CA ILE A 21 53.77 -10.50 -26.79
C ILE A 21 52.34 -10.46 -27.36
N VAL A 22 52.10 -11.05 -28.54
CA VAL A 22 50.74 -11.18 -29.11
C VAL A 22 49.87 -12.11 -28.25
N GLY A 23 50.42 -13.18 -27.68
CA GLY A 23 49.73 -14.09 -26.77
C GLY A 23 49.33 -13.46 -25.42
N VAL A 24 50.18 -12.59 -24.86
CA VAL A 24 49.88 -11.83 -23.63
C VAL A 24 48.86 -10.73 -23.91
N ALA A 25 48.98 -10.00 -25.02
CA ALA A 25 47.97 -9.00 -25.40
C ALA A 25 46.60 -9.64 -25.69
N ALA A 26 46.56 -10.81 -26.32
CA ALA A 26 45.34 -11.57 -26.56
C ALA A 26 44.72 -12.15 -25.27
N SER A 27 45.53 -12.56 -24.29
CA SER A 27 45.03 -13.07 -23.00
C SER A 27 44.53 -11.94 -22.09
N PHE A 28 45.17 -10.77 -22.09
CA PHE A 28 44.66 -9.56 -21.41
C PHE A 28 43.39 -9.02 -22.07
N ALA A 29 43.34 -8.96 -23.41
CA ALA A 29 42.12 -8.58 -24.14
C ALA A 29 41.00 -9.61 -23.95
N GLY A 30 41.32 -10.90 -23.88
CA GLY A 30 40.38 -11.98 -23.57
C GLY A 30 39.85 -11.92 -22.14
N ALA A 31 40.71 -11.66 -21.16
CA ALA A 31 40.34 -11.50 -19.75
C ALA A 31 39.49 -10.25 -19.51
N TRP A 32 39.85 -9.10 -20.12
CA TRP A 32 39.05 -7.88 -20.06
C TRP A 32 37.71 -8.08 -20.79
N GLY A 33 37.71 -8.65 -21.99
CA GLY A 33 36.48 -8.98 -22.73
C GLY A 33 35.54 -9.89 -21.94
N ALA A 34 36.09 -10.90 -21.26
CA ALA A 34 35.35 -11.79 -20.37
C ALA A 34 34.80 -11.04 -19.15
N GLN A 35 35.59 -10.18 -18.49
CA GLN A 35 35.13 -9.37 -17.37
C GLN A 35 33.97 -8.45 -17.78
N VAL A 36 34.08 -7.74 -18.90
CA VAL A 36 33.01 -6.87 -19.42
C VAL A 36 31.75 -7.67 -19.76
N ALA A 37 31.90 -8.85 -20.36
CA ALA A 37 30.77 -9.73 -20.65
C ALA A 37 30.08 -10.23 -19.36
N ILE A 38 30.85 -10.57 -18.32
CA ILE A 38 30.34 -10.97 -17.00
C ILE A 38 29.57 -9.80 -16.37
N PHE A 39 30.15 -8.60 -16.32
CA PHE A 39 29.46 -7.41 -15.76
C PHE A 39 28.12 -7.13 -16.45
N ARG A 40 28.07 -7.19 -17.78
CA ARG A 40 26.81 -6.99 -18.54
C ARG A 40 25.78 -8.09 -18.26
N ARG A 41 26.24 -9.34 -18.11
CA ARG A 41 25.37 -10.47 -17.77
C ARG A 41 24.79 -10.31 -16.36
N ASP A 42 25.63 -9.92 -15.41
CA ASP A 42 25.24 -9.78 -14.01
C ASP A 42 24.29 -8.59 -13.83
N GLN A 43 24.58 -7.44 -14.45
CA GLN A 43 23.66 -6.30 -14.51
C GLN A 43 22.30 -6.70 -15.10
N ARG A 44 22.30 -7.43 -16.23
CA ARG A 44 21.06 -7.92 -16.83
C ARG A 44 20.31 -8.85 -15.88
N ARG A 45 21.01 -9.76 -15.21
CA ARG A 45 20.41 -10.72 -14.28
C ARG A 45 19.74 -9.97 -13.11
N GLU A 46 20.42 -8.98 -12.56
CA GLU A 46 19.91 -8.12 -11.49
C GLU A 46 18.65 -7.37 -11.93
N ILE A 47 18.68 -6.68 -13.08
CA ILE A 47 17.52 -5.93 -13.59
C ILE A 47 16.32 -6.85 -13.88
N VAL A 48 16.57 -8.03 -14.44
CA VAL A 48 15.50 -9.03 -14.67
C VAL A 48 14.95 -9.53 -13.33
N ALA A 49 15.80 -9.74 -12.32
CA ALA A 49 15.36 -10.13 -10.98
C ALA A 49 14.51 -9.03 -10.33
N THR A 50 14.92 -7.76 -10.40
CA THR A 50 14.15 -6.61 -9.93
C THR A 50 12.78 -6.53 -10.61
N LEU A 51 12.71 -6.64 -11.95
CA LEU A 51 11.43 -6.58 -12.66
C LEU A 51 10.49 -7.76 -12.32
N ARG A 52 11.05 -8.95 -12.07
CA ARG A 52 10.28 -10.09 -11.58
C ARG A 52 9.77 -9.87 -10.15
N ALA A 53 10.60 -9.31 -9.29
CA ALA A 53 10.22 -8.93 -7.93
C ALA A 53 9.09 -7.89 -7.93
N VAL A 54 9.17 -6.85 -8.80
CA VAL A 54 8.08 -5.88 -8.99
C VAL A 54 6.78 -6.57 -9.38
N ASN A 55 6.81 -7.44 -10.40
CA ASN A 55 5.61 -8.15 -10.84
C ASN A 55 5.03 -9.07 -9.75
N ALA A 56 5.88 -9.73 -8.96
CA ALA A 56 5.44 -10.56 -7.83
C ALA A 56 4.79 -9.71 -6.73
N ALA A 57 5.39 -8.57 -6.38
CA ALA A 57 4.83 -7.63 -5.40
C ALA A 57 3.49 -7.06 -5.88
N GLN A 58 3.37 -6.69 -7.17
CA GLN A 58 2.10 -6.22 -7.75
C GLN A 58 1.01 -7.28 -7.69
N ALA A 59 1.33 -8.54 -8.02
CA ALA A 59 0.36 -9.63 -7.95
C ALA A 59 -0.12 -9.87 -6.50
N LEU A 60 0.80 -9.76 -5.52
CA LEU A 60 0.46 -9.83 -4.11
C LEU A 60 -0.43 -8.65 -3.69
N CYS A 61 -0.08 -7.40 -4.02
CA CYS A 61 -0.90 -6.23 -3.72
C CYS A 61 -2.32 -6.35 -4.29
N PHE A 62 -2.44 -6.80 -5.54
CA PHE A 62 -3.73 -7.02 -6.18
C PHE A 62 -4.54 -8.13 -5.47
N SER A 63 -3.90 -9.25 -5.15
CA SER A 63 -4.55 -10.35 -4.43
C SER A 63 -5.02 -9.93 -3.04
N ILE A 64 -4.19 -9.19 -2.29
CA ILE A 64 -4.51 -8.71 -0.94
C ILE A 64 -5.66 -7.70 -1.01
N GLY A 65 -5.57 -6.71 -1.91
CA GLY A 65 -6.64 -5.73 -2.12
C GLY A 65 -7.96 -6.38 -2.53
N ASN A 66 -7.93 -7.40 -3.40
CA ASN A 66 -9.14 -8.14 -3.79
C ASN A 66 -9.77 -8.91 -2.63
N SER A 67 -8.97 -9.52 -1.75
CA SER A 67 -9.49 -10.19 -0.56
C SER A 67 -10.29 -9.20 0.32
N PHE A 68 -9.77 -8.00 0.53
CA PHE A 68 -10.47 -6.98 1.32
C PHE A 68 -11.67 -6.36 0.60
N MET A 69 -11.61 -6.17 -0.72
CA MET A 69 -12.79 -5.79 -1.49
C MET A 69 -13.91 -6.85 -1.42
N SER A 70 -13.55 -8.13 -1.45
CA SER A 70 -14.50 -9.23 -1.27
C SER A 70 -15.13 -9.20 0.13
N LEU A 71 -14.31 -9.05 1.17
CA LEU A 71 -14.76 -8.92 2.57
C LEU A 71 -15.73 -7.74 2.74
N LYS A 72 -15.39 -6.58 2.17
CA LYS A 72 -16.23 -5.38 2.18
C LYS A 72 -17.58 -5.64 1.49
N LYS A 73 -17.55 -6.21 0.28
CA LYS A 73 -18.74 -6.52 -0.52
C LYS A 73 -19.66 -7.53 0.15
N GLN A 74 -19.09 -8.63 0.67
CA GLN A 74 -19.85 -9.76 1.20
C GLN A 74 -20.41 -9.49 2.60
N HIS A 75 -19.68 -8.78 3.45
CA HIS A 75 -20.01 -8.66 4.87
C HIS A 75 -20.26 -7.22 5.32
N LEU A 76 -19.34 -6.30 5.03
CA LEU A 76 -19.34 -4.99 5.67
C LEU A 76 -20.46 -4.07 5.16
N ILE A 77 -20.67 -3.98 3.84
CA ILE A 77 -21.65 -3.06 3.26
C ILE A 77 -23.06 -3.33 3.81
N GLY A 78 -23.49 -4.59 3.78
CA GLY A 78 -24.82 -4.97 4.29
C GLY A 78 -24.95 -4.77 5.79
N MET A 79 -23.91 -5.12 6.55
CA MET A 79 -23.90 -4.98 8.01
C MET A 79 -24.00 -3.52 8.45
N LEU A 80 -23.19 -2.64 7.84
CA LEU A 80 -23.19 -1.20 8.14
C LEU A 80 -24.51 -0.54 7.73
N ALA A 81 -25.07 -0.91 6.57
CA ALA A 81 -26.35 -0.38 6.12
C ALA A 81 -27.48 -0.73 7.12
N ARG A 82 -27.55 -1.99 7.56
CA ARG A 82 -28.52 -2.42 8.59
C ARG A 82 -28.30 -1.71 9.92
N PHE A 83 -27.04 -1.53 10.34
CA PHE A 83 -26.72 -0.83 11.58
C PHE A 83 -27.17 0.63 11.55
N ARG A 84 -26.82 1.37 10.49
CA ARG A 84 -27.21 2.79 10.33
C ARG A 84 -28.72 2.97 10.20
N GLU A 85 -29.39 2.05 9.52
CA GLU A 85 -30.85 2.04 9.44
C GLU A 85 -31.48 1.83 10.83
N MET A 86 -30.92 0.93 11.64
CA MET A 86 -31.39 0.71 13.01
C MET A 86 -31.16 1.93 13.91
N GLU A 87 -30.01 2.61 13.79
CA GLU A 87 -29.78 3.87 14.51
C GLU A 87 -30.85 4.92 14.17
N LYS A 88 -31.20 5.04 12.88
CA LYS A 88 -32.24 5.95 12.43
C LYS A 88 -33.62 5.57 12.96
N GLN A 89 -34.01 4.30 12.82
CA GLN A 89 -35.30 3.80 13.33
C GLN A 89 -35.43 4.00 14.83
N PHE A 90 -34.34 3.81 15.58
CA PHE A 90 -34.32 4.05 17.01
C PHE A 90 -34.46 5.55 17.35
N ALA A 91 -33.77 6.44 16.62
CA ALA A 91 -33.93 7.88 16.78
C ALA A 91 -35.39 8.32 16.54
N ASP A 92 -35.99 7.87 15.42
CA ASP A 92 -37.39 8.16 15.08
C ASP A 92 -38.35 7.62 16.17
N PHE A 93 -38.05 6.45 16.75
CA PHE A 93 -38.83 5.87 17.85
C PHE A 93 -38.78 6.73 19.11
N ILE A 94 -37.59 7.23 19.48
CA ILE A 94 -37.42 8.11 20.65
C ILE A 94 -38.19 9.43 20.46
N GLU A 95 -38.12 10.03 19.27
CA GLU A 95 -38.86 11.26 18.97
C GLU A 95 -40.38 11.05 19.10
N LYS A 96 -40.91 9.96 18.53
CA LYS A 96 -42.33 9.62 18.67
C LYS A 96 -42.74 9.40 20.12
N ARG A 97 -41.90 8.72 20.90
CA ARG A 97 -42.17 8.46 22.32
C ARG A 97 -42.18 9.74 23.15
N GLN A 98 -41.33 10.71 22.82
CA GLN A 98 -41.31 12.02 23.48
C GLN A 98 -42.50 12.90 23.09
N ALA A 99 -43.03 12.75 21.87
CA ALA A 99 -44.20 13.48 21.39
C ALA A 99 -45.54 12.88 21.82
N ALA A 100 -45.55 11.62 22.27
CA ALA A 100 -46.75 10.90 22.70
C ALA A 100 -47.38 11.56 23.95
N LYS A 101 -48.70 11.67 23.97
CA LYS A 101 -49.43 12.28 25.10
C LYS A 101 -49.53 11.30 26.27
N GLU A 102 -49.62 11.83 27.50
CA GLU A 102 -49.89 11.05 28.69
C GLU A 102 -51.18 10.21 28.49
N GLY A 103 -51.02 8.88 28.49
CA GLY A 103 -52.13 7.92 28.31
C GLY A 103 -52.11 7.16 26.98
N GLU A 104 -51.28 7.54 26.01
CA GLU A 104 -51.07 6.74 24.80
C GLU A 104 -50.23 5.48 25.12
N GLN A 105 -50.65 4.34 24.57
CA GLN A 105 -49.96 3.07 24.79
C GLN A 105 -48.57 3.13 24.18
N GLN A 106 -47.54 2.98 25.01
CA GLN A 106 -46.15 3.02 24.54
C GLN A 106 -45.87 1.79 23.67
N GLU A 107 -45.64 2.03 22.37
CA GLU A 107 -45.18 1.00 21.45
C GLU A 107 -43.81 0.48 21.89
N LYS A 108 -43.56 -0.82 21.71
CA LYS A 108 -42.25 -1.44 21.98
C LYS A 108 -41.39 -1.32 20.73
N PHE A 109 -40.12 -0.94 20.91
CA PHE A 109 -39.15 -0.99 19.83
C PHE A 109 -38.70 -2.43 19.60
N LEU A 110 -38.94 -2.96 18.40
CA LEU A 110 -38.48 -4.29 17.99
C LEU A 110 -37.19 -4.13 17.21
N PHE A 111 -36.13 -4.83 17.63
CA PHE A 111 -34.85 -4.81 16.92
C PHE A 111 -34.29 -6.22 16.76
N GLN A 112 -33.49 -6.41 15.71
CA GLN A 112 -32.80 -7.66 15.45
C GLN A 112 -31.30 -7.39 15.36
N ALA A 113 -30.55 -7.76 16.41
CA ALA A 113 -29.11 -7.59 16.42
C ALA A 113 -28.42 -8.53 15.43
N ASP A 114 -27.60 -7.97 14.53
CA ASP A 114 -26.73 -8.74 13.65
C ASP A 114 -25.43 -9.11 14.37
N LEU A 115 -25.38 -10.31 14.94
CA LEU A 115 -24.26 -10.83 15.74
C LEU A 115 -23.45 -11.92 15.02
N HIS A 116 -23.42 -11.91 13.68
CA HIS A 116 -22.58 -12.85 12.95
C HIS A 116 -21.09 -12.51 13.14
N SER A 117 -20.27 -13.52 13.42
CA SER A 117 -18.82 -13.37 13.48
C SER A 117 -18.24 -13.10 12.09
N LEU A 118 -17.20 -12.26 12.03
CA LEU A 118 -16.49 -11.96 10.80
C LEU A 118 -15.27 -12.89 10.64
N PRO A 119 -15.00 -13.42 9.44
CA PRO A 119 -13.82 -14.23 9.20
C PRO A 119 -12.56 -13.36 9.26
N ILE A 120 -11.57 -13.79 10.04
CA ILE A 120 -10.24 -13.13 10.08
C ILE A 120 -9.53 -13.41 8.75
N SER A 121 -9.09 -12.34 8.08
CA SER A 121 -8.47 -12.43 6.77
C SER A 121 -6.99 -12.80 6.89
N LYS A 122 -6.64 -14.00 6.39
CA LYS A 122 -5.24 -14.43 6.26
C LYS A 122 -4.74 -14.10 4.87
N VAL A 123 -3.83 -13.14 4.79
CA VAL A 123 -3.24 -12.65 3.52
C VAL A 123 -1.72 -12.79 3.56
N PRO A 124 -1.05 -12.96 2.40
CA PRO A 124 0.40 -13.22 2.35
C PRO A 124 1.24 -11.93 2.53
N MET A 125 1.05 -11.23 3.66
CA MET A 125 1.72 -9.94 3.93
C MET A 125 3.24 -10.10 4.09
N ASP A 126 3.71 -11.11 4.83
CA ASP A 126 5.14 -11.37 5.04
C ASP A 126 5.91 -11.47 3.72
N ARG A 127 5.30 -12.12 2.71
CA ARG A 127 5.90 -12.28 1.38
C ARG A 127 6.00 -10.94 0.64
N LEU A 128 5.00 -10.08 0.79
CA LEU A 128 5.01 -8.75 0.19
C LEU A 128 6.11 -7.89 0.83
N GLU A 129 6.23 -7.92 2.16
CA GLU A 129 7.26 -7.20 2.90
C GLU A 129 8.67 -7.67 2.52
N THR A 130 8.93 -8.99 2.50
CA THR A 130 10.21 -9.54 2.06
C THR A 130 10.60 -9.02 0.67
N ILE A 131 9.65 -8.99 -0.28
CA ILE A 131 9.93 -8.49 -1.62
C ILE A 131 10.20 -6.97 -1.59
N ALA A 132 9.35 -6.21 -0.90
CA ALA A 132 9.43 -4.75 -0.90
C ALA A 132 10.69 -4.22 -0.21
N PHE A 133 11.08 -4.80 0.93
CA PHE A 133 12.21 -4.33 1.74
C PHE A 133 13.55 -4.96 1.34
N GLU A 134 13.59 -6.21 0.88
CA GLU A 134 14.86 -6.89 0.61
C GLU A 134 15.22 -6.97 -0.87
N LYS A 135 14.23 -7.04 -1.76
CA LYS A 135 14.47 -7.33 -3.19
C LYS A 135 14.36 -6.10 -4.08
N LEU A 136 13.79 -5.01 -3.57
CA LEU A 136 13.53 -3.79 -4.33
C LEU A 136 14.20 -2.59 -3.68
N THR A 137 14.70 -1.68 -4.52
CA THR A 137 15.26 -0.39 -4.10
C THR A 137 14.21 0.70 -4.31
N LEU A 138 13.26 0.75 -3.37
CA LEU A 138 12.10 1.63 -3.44
C LEU A 138 12.39 3.00 -2.79
N ASP A 139 11.64 4.02 -3.21
CA ASP A 139 11.66 5.32 -2.54
C ASP A 139 10.89 5.27 -1.21
N THR A 140 11.14 6.26 -0.35
CA THR A 140 10.56 6.34 0.99
C THR A 140 9.03 6.30 0.99
N LYS A 141 8.36 6.92 0.00
CA LYS A 141 6.90 6.90 -0.08
C LYS A 141 6.39 5.50 -0.44
N THR A 142 7.05 4.82 -1.37
CA THR A 142 6.63 3.44 -1.72
C THR A 142 6.87 2.46 -0.57
N LEU A 143 7.95 2.62 0.20
CA LEU A 143 8.18 1.83 1.41
C LEU A 143 7.14 2.13 2.50
N SER A 144 6.77 3.39 2.70
CA SER A 144 5.75 3.75 3.69
C SER A 144 4.37 3.21 3.32
N LEU A 145 4.04 3.06 2.03
CA LEU A 145 2.82 2.38 1.58
C LEU A 145 2.81 0.90 2.00
N ALA A 146 3.94 0.19 1.88
CA ALA A 146 4.02 -1.21 2.32
C ALA A 146 3.79 -1.34 3.84
N ILE A 147 4.38 -0.43 4.62
CA ILE A 147 4.14 -0.36 6.08
C ILE A 147 2.67 -0.07 6.36
N ALA A 148 2.08 0.91 5.66
CA ALA A 148 0.69 1.28 5.85
C ALA A 148 -0.29 0.13 5.55
N VAL A 149 0.00 -0.70 4.52
CA VAL A 149 -0.75 -1.94 4.28
C VAL A 149 -0.65 -2.89 5.47
N SER A 150 0.57 -3.14 5.98
CA SER A 150 0.79 -4.02 7.13
C SER A 150 0.00 -3.56 8.37
N THR A 151 0.17 -2.30 8.74
CA THR A 151 -0.53 -1.67 9.87
C THR A 151 -2.06 -1.73 9.71
N ALA A 152 -2.58 -1.48 8.51
CA ALA A 152 -4.02 -1.53 8.25
C ALA A 152 -4.58 -2.96 8.40
N ILE A 153 -3.84 -3.98 7.95
CA ILE A 153 -4.22 -5.39 8.10
C ILE A 153 -4.27 -5.78 9.57
N ASP A 154 -3.24 -5.42 10.34
CA ASP A 154 -3.18 -5.72 11.77
C ASP A 154 -4.29 -5.02 12.55
N ALA A 155 -4.53 -3.74 12.25
CA ALA A 155 -5.62 -2.97 12.86
C ALA A 155 -6.98 -3.59 12.54
N LEU A 156 -7.23 -3.95 11.27
CA LEU A 156 -8.46 -4.61 10.84
C LEU A 156 -8.67 -5.95 11.56
N ASN A 157 -7.65 -6.81 11.57
CA ASN A 157 -7.72 -8.11 12.23
C ASN A 157 -7.95 -7.99 13.74
N THR A 158 -7.30 -7.01 14.38
CA THR A 158 -7.49 -6.72 15.80
C THR A 158 -8.93 -6.27 16.08
N SER A 159 -9.48 -5.36 15.27
CA SER A 159 -10.87 -4.92 15.43
C SER A 159 -11.88 -6.04 15.16
N MET A 160 -11.64 -6.89 14.16
CA MET A 160 -12.49 -8.06 13.90
C MET A 160 -12.45 -9.06 15.05
N ALA A 161 -11.26 -9.34 15.60
CA ALA A 161 -11.11 -10.22 16.75
C ALA A 161 -11.82 -9.65 17.99
N ALA A 162 -11.67 -8.34 18.26
CA ALA A 162 -12.38 -7.67 19.36
C ALA A 162 -13.91 -7.75 19.19
N ARG A 163 -14.43 -7.53 17.96
CA ARG A 163 -15.87 -7.69 17.68
C ARG A 163 -16.35 -9.12 17.92
N ASN A 164 -15.62 -10.10 17.40
CA ASN A 164 -15.98 -11.51 17.55
C ASN A 164 -15.96 -11.93 19.03
N ASP A 165 -14.96 -11.48 19.80
CA ASP A 165 -14.89 -11.72 21.25
C ASP A 165 -16.07 -11.09 22.00
N MET A 166 -16.48 -9.87 21.64
CA MET A 166 -17.69 -9.24 22.22
C MET A 166 -18.95 -10.06 21.93
N ILE A 167 -19.11 -10.54 20.70
CA ILE A 167 -20.23 -11.39 20.30
C ILE A 167 -20.25 -12.68 21.10
N THR A 168 -19.10 -13.37 21.21
CA THR A 168 -18.97 -14.59 22.00
C THR A 168 -19.38 -14.36 23.45
N LYS A 169 -18.91 -13.27 24.07
CA LYS A 169 -19.27 -12.89 25.44
C LYS A 169 -20.77 -12.58 25.62
N TRP A 170 -21.47 -12.13 24.57
CA TRP A 170 -22.91 -11.94 24.61
C TRP A 170 -23.67 -13.27 24.58
N TYR A 171 -23.15 -14.28 23.88
CA TYR A 171 -23.74 -15.63 23.85
C TYR A 171 -23.42 -16.49 25.07
N GLU A 172 -22.19 -16.41 25.60
CA GLU A 172 -21.71 -17.23 26.73
C GLU A 172 -22.04 -16.61 28.11
N GLY A 173 -22.34 -15.31 28.14
CA GLY A 173 -22.64 -14.60 29.37
C GLY A 173 -24.01 -14.95 29.98
N PRO A 174 -24.29 -14.47 31.20
CA PRO A 174 -25.63 -14.55 31.77
C PRO A 174 -26.63 -13.81 30.87
N ALA A 175 -27.85 -14.33 30.78
CA ALA A 175 -28.92 -13.69 30.02
C ALA A 175 -29.10 -12.24 30.47
N ARG A 176 -29.10 -11.33 29.50
CA ARG A 176 -29.27 -9.89 29.74
C ARG A 176 -30.68 -9.47 29.35
N PRO A 177 -31.22 -8.41 29.98
CA PRO A 177 -32.44 -7.78 29.50
C PRO A 177 -32.26 -7.27 28.07
N ASP A 178 -33.30 -7.42 27.24
CA ASP A 178 -33.27 -7.00 25.82
C ASP A 178 -32.89 -5.52 25.65
N ASP A 179 -33.36 -4.66 26.56
CA ASP A 179 -33.04 -3.23 26.58
C ASP A 179 -31.54 -2.98 26.77
N GLU A 180 -30.86 -3.80 27.58
CA GLU A 180 -29.41 -3.67 27.80
C GLU A 180 -28.62 -4.04 26.53
N ILE A 181 -29.09 -5.07 25.80
CA ILE A 181 -28.47 -5.48 24.53
C ILE A 181 -28.61 -4.36 23.51
N LEU A 182 -29.80 -3.75 23.39
CA LEU A 182 -30.04 -2.63 22.49
C LEU A 182 -29.14 -1.43 22.82
N ILE A 183 -29.07 -1.06 24.10
CA ILE A 183 -28.27 0.07 24.59
C ILE A 183 -26.80 -0.11 24.21
N ARG A 184 -26.22 -1.29 24.44
CA ARG A 184 -24.81 -1.57 24.10
C ARG A 184 -24.58 -1.75 22.61
N TYR A 185 -25.54 -2.33 21.89
CA TYR A 185 -25.43 -2.52 20.44
C TYR A 185 -25.37 -1.18 19.70
N LEU A 186 -26.27 -0.25 20.03
CA LEU A 186 -26.32 1.08 19.41
C LEU A 186 -25.37 2.09 20.06
N GLY A 187 -24.78 1.77 21.21
CA GLY A 187 -23.91 2.69 21.96
C GLY A 187 -24.68 3.85 22.59
N ILE A 188 -25.88 3.57 23.13
CA ILE A 188 -26.74 4.57 23.74
C ILE A 188 -26.20 4.93 25.15
N PRO A 189 -26.12 6.22 25.52
CA PRO A 189 -25.77 6.63 26.88
C PRO A 189 -26.81 6.18 27.92
N PHE A 190 -26.35 5.77 29.10
CA PHE A 190 -27.16 5.41 30.28
C PHE A 190 -26.55 6.02 31.56
N GLU A 191 -27.22 5.88 32.72
CA GLU A 191 -26.85 6.57 33.99
C GLU A 191 -25.41 6.31 34.47
N GLY A 192 -24.75 5.25 34.00
CA GLY A 192 -23.36 4.90 34.32
C GLY A 192 -22.34 5.20 33.22
N GLY A 193 -22.73 5.84 32.12
CA GLY A 193 -21.88 6.12 30.95
C GLY A 193 -22.44 5.58 29.64
N ALA A 194 -21.59 5.41 28.62
CA ALA A 194 -21.98 4.82 27.34
C ALA A 194 -21.00 3.70 26.97
N ASP A 195 -21.52 2.55 26.53
CA ASP A 195 -20.70 1.46 25.99
C ASP A 195 -20.79 1.48 24.46
N GLU A 196 -19.94 2.29 23.82
CA GLU A 196 -19.91 2.43 22.37
C GLU A 196 -19.02 1.39 21.69
N LYS A 197 -18.48 0.42 22.42
CA LYS A 197 -17.44 -0.48 21.90
C LYS A 197 -17.88 -1.22 20.63
N TYR A 198 -19.11 -1.72 20.60
CA TYR A 198 -19.62 -2.43 19.42
C TYR A 198 -19.69 -1.50 18.20
N LYS A 199 -20.33 -0.35 18.35
CA LYS A 199 -20.46 0.69 17.33
C LYS A 199 -19.10 1.19 16.82
N GLN A 200 -18.21 1.58 17.74
CA GLN A 200 -16.88 2.07 17.39
C GLN A 200 -16.05 0.99 16.68
N THR A 201 -16.13 -0.26 17.12
CA THR A 201 -15.41 -1.36 16.47
C THR A 201 -15.93 -1.62 15.07
N LEU A 202 -17.25 -1.51 14.85
CA LEU A 202 -17.85 -1.68 13.53
C LEU A 202 -17.36 -0.61 12.53
N PHE A 203 -17.31 0.66 12.94
CA PHE A 203 -16.78 1.74 12.11
C PHE A 203 -15.25 1.67 11.94
N ALA A 204 -14.52 1.22 12.95
CA ALA A 204 -13.09 0.96 12.83
C ALA A 204 -12.81 -0.12 11.78
N ILE A 205 -13.61 -1.21 11.76
CA ILE A 205 -13.51 -2.26 10.74
C ILE A 205 -13.77 -1.68 9.33
N GLU A 206 -14.76 -0.81 9.17
CA GLU A 206 -15.02 -0.11 7.89
C GLU A 206 -13.79 0.68 7.43
N SER A 207 -13.25 1.52 8.33
CA SER A 207 -12.09 2.38 8.05
C SER A 207 -10.85 1.56 7.70
N TYR A 208 -10.47 0.58 8.52
CA TYR A 208 -9.26 -0.22 8.26
C TYR A 208 -9.40 -1.11 7.03
N CYS A 209 -10.62 -1.57 6.70
CA CYS A 209 -10.85 -2.26 5.43
C CYS A 209 -10.66 -1.33 4.23
N ASN A 210 -11.14 -0.08 4.32
CA ASN A 210 -10.88 0.94 3.32
C ASN A 210 -9.37 1.23 3.18
N ASP A 211 -8.65 1.35 4.30
CA ASP A 211 -7.20 1.59 4.31
C ASP A 211 -6.44 0.46 3.62
N CYS A 212 -6.79 -0.80 3.89
CA CYS A 212 -6.22 -1.95 3.22
C CYS A 212 -6.40 -1.87 1.69
N ILE A 213 -7.62 -1.54 1.23
CA ILE A 213 -7.94 -1.43 -0.20
C ILE A 213 -7.16 -0.26 -0.83
N HIS A 214 -7.18 0.91 -0.19
CA HIS A 214 -6.51 2.11 -0.67
C HIS A 214 -5.00 1.91 -0.80
N PHE A 215 -4.33 1.51 0.29
CA PHE A 215 -2.88 1.38 0.31
C PHE A 215 -2.38 0.24 -0.58
N CYS A 216 -3.13 -0.86 -0.72
CA CYS A 216 -2.77 -1.90 -1.70
C CYS A 216 -2.80 -1.39 -3.14
N LYS A 217 -3.84 -0.62 -3.49
CA LYS A 217 -3.97 -0.01 -4.82
C LYS A 217 -2.83 0.99 -5.08
N GLU A 218 -2.59 1.90 -4.15
CA GLU A 218 -1.50 2.88 -4.25
C GLU A 218 -0.12 2.22 -4.36
N LEU A 219 0.13 1.19 -3.54
CA LEU A 219 1.38 0.43 -3.59
C LEU A 219 1.57 -0.25 -4.95
N ALA A 220 0.51 -0.86 -5.49
CA ALA A 220 0.55 -1.47 -6.82
C ALA A 220 0.86 -0.44 -7.92
N GLU A 221 0.28 0.77 -7.84
CA GLU A 221 0.57 1.87 -8.77
C GLU A 221 2.02 2.38 -8.63
N ALA A 222 2.51 2.56 -7.40
CA ALA A 222 3.87 2.97 -7.11
C ALA A 222 4.90 1.94 -7.61
N LEU A 223 4.65 0.65 -7.38
CA LEU A 223 5.47 -0.45 -7.91
C LEU A 223 5.46 -0.48 -9.45
N THR A 224 4.31 -0.19 -10.07
CA THR A 224 4.21 -0.07 -11.54
C THR A 224 5.13 1.03 -12.04
N LYS A 225 5.08 2.21 -11.41
CA LYS A 225 5.92 3.35 -11.75
C LYS A 225 7.40 3.02 -11.58
N HIS A 226 7.79 2.47 -10.43
CA HIS A 226 9.16 2.04 -10.16
C HIS A 226 9.68 1.05 -11.22
N GLY A 227 8.92 0.00 -11.52
CA GLY A 227 9.28 -0.98 -12.55
C GLY A 227 9.43 -0.35 -13.95
N GLN A 228 8.56 0.59 -14.30
CA GLN A 228 8.66 1.33 -15.57
C GLN A 228 9.89 2.23 -15.62
N GLU A 229 10.26 2.87 -14.51
CA GLU A 229 11.47 3.68 -14.39
C GLU A 229 12.73 2.85 -14.54
N VAL A 230 12.82 1.71 -13.85
CA VAL A 230 13.91 0.73 -14.02
C VAL A 230 14.00 0.30 -15.48
N ARG A 231 12.88 -0.08 -16.09
CA ARG A 231 12.86 -0.50 -17.50
C ARG A 231 13.31 0.61 -18.44
N ARG A 232 12.88 1.85 -18.22
CA ARG A 232 13.27 3.02 -19.04
C ARG A 232 14.77 3.29 -18.92
N LYS A 233 15.32 3.28 -17.69
CA LYS A 233 16.74 3.54 -17.41
C LYS A 233 17.65 2.56 -18.14
N TYR A 234 17.27 1.28 -18.22
CA TYR A 234 18.14 0.23 -18.79
C TYR A 234 17.75 -0.24 -20.20
N ARG A 235 16.69 0.32 -20.80
CA ARG A 235 16.21 -0.08 -22.14
C ARG A 235 17.28 0.01 -23.22
N HIS A 236 18.15 1.02 -23.15
CA HIS A 236 19.17 1.27 -24.17
C HIS A 236 20.48 0.50 -23.91
N HIS A 237 20.72 0.08 -22.67
CA HIS A 237 21.93 -0.64 -22.27
C HIS A 237 21.80 -2.16 -22.49
N ILE A 238 20.57 -2.68 -22.49
CA ILE A 238 20.29 -4.10 -22.66
C ILE A 238 19.60 -4.30 -24.01
N LEU A 239 20.34 -4.84 -24.98
CA LEU A 239 19.84 -5.14 -26.34
C LEU A 239 18.72 -6.20 -26.38
N TRP A 240 18.44 -6.87 -25.26
CA TRP A 240 17.44 -7.93 -25.15
C TRP A 240 16.12 -7.44 -24.53
N ARG A 241 15.01 -8.09 -24.88
CA ARG A 241 13.67 -7.76 -24.37
C ARG A 241 13.61 -7.96 -22.85
N LEU A 242 13.54 -6.86 -22.11
CA LEU A 242 13.26 -6.85 -20.67
C LEU A 242 11.81 -7.30 -20.40
N PRO A 243 11.55 -7.96 -19.25
CA PRO A 243 10.19 -8.29 -18.81
C PRO A 243 9.26 -7.08 -18.84
N LYS A 244 7.99 -7.32 -19.19
CA LYS A 244 6.95 -6.30 -19.05
C LYS A 244 6.57 -6.18 -17.57
N VAL A 245 6.27 -4.96 -17.15
CA VAL A 245 5.73 -4.66 -15.82
C VAL A 245 4.21 -4.84 -15.93
N ALA A 246 3.63 -5.65 -15.06
CA ALA A 246 2.18 -5.81 -15.01
C ALA A 246 1.52 -4.51 -14.50
N LYS A 247 0.23 -4.34 -14.77
CA LYS A 247 -0.55 -3.24 -14.21
C LYS A 247 -1.84 -3.85 -13.67
N ALA A 248 -2.12 -3.59 -12.39
CA ALA A 248 -3.40 -3.95 -11.81
C ALA A 248 -4.50 -3.08 -12.42
N ASP A 249 -5.62 -3.71 -12.78
CA ASP A 249 -6.76 -3.03 -13.37
C ASP A 249 -7.89 -2.92 -12.34
N TYR A 250 -8.24 -1.68 -12.00
CA TYR A 250 -9.33 -1.33 -11.09
C TYR A 250 -10.45 -0.57 -11.83
N SER A 251 -10.48 -0.63 -13.16
CA SER A 251 -11.40 0.16 -13.98
C SER A 251 -12.84 -0.37 -13.98
N ALA A 252 -13.06 -1.65 -13.63
CA ALA A 252 -14.38 -2.25 -13.62
C ALA A 252 -15.34 -1.49 -12.68
N PRO A 253 -16.58 -1.16 -13.12
CA PRO A 253 -17.52 -0.37 -12.31
C PRO A 253 -17.80 -0.98 -10.93
N GLU A 254 -17.91 -2.31 -10.84
CA GLU A 254 -18.10 -3.02 -9.57
C GLU A 254 -16.93 -2.83 -8.59
N VAL A 255 -15.71 -2.71 -9.13
CA VAL A 255 -14.50 -2.48 -8.32
C VAL A 255 -14.46 -1.02 -7.89
N GLN A 256 -14.78 -0.09 -8.78
CA GLN A 256 -14.81 1.35 -8.45
C GLN A 256 -15.80 1.66 -7.32
N ALA A 257 -16.95 1.00 -7.29
CA ALA A 257 -17.94 1.16 -6.22
C ALA A 257 -17.43 0.69 -4.84
N LEU A 258 -16.37 -0.12 -4.79
CA LEU A 258 -15.76 -0.62 -3.56
C LEU A 258 -14.56 0.20 -3.10
N LEU A 259 -13.99 1.02 -3.99
CA LEU A 259 -12.84 1.87 -3.65
C LEU A 259 -13.26 2.95 -2.66
N PRO A 260 -12.41 3.27 -1.68
CA PRO A 260 -12.66 4.38 -0.75
C PRO A 260 -12.46 5.75 -1.42
N ASP A 261 -13.03 6.80 -0.83
CA ASP A 261 -12.90 8.16 -1.34
C ASP A 261 -11.43 8.62 -1.21
N PRO A 262 -10.77 9.04 -2.30
CA PRO A 262 -9.41 9.56 -2.24
C PRO A 262 -9.21 10.72 -1.25
N LYS A 263 -10.27 11.49 -0.96
CA LYS A 263 -10.21 12.63 -0.04
C LYS A 263 -9.82 12.23 1.38
N ASP A 264 -10.24 11.04 1.82
CA ASP A 264 -9.96 10.54 3.17
C ASP A 264 -8.45 10.34 3.41
N TYR A 265 -7.64 10.26 2.33
CA TYR A 265 -6.21 9.98 2.38
C TYR A 265 -5.33 11.19 2.05
N GLU A 266 -5.90 12.38 1.79
CA GLU A 266 -5.14 13.59 1.47
C GLU A 266 -4.11 13.96 2.55
N GLN A 267 -4.48 13.80 3.82
CA GLN A 267 -3.59 14.09 4.94
C GLN A 267 -2.37 13.16 4.94
N TRP A 268 -2.57 11.88 4.62
CA TRP A 268 -1.49 10.91 4.52
C TRP A 268 -0.52 11.31 3.39
N HIS A 269 -1.04 11.72 2.23
CA HIS A 269 -0.19 12.19 1.12
C HIS A 269 0.59 13.47 1.43
N LYS A 270 0.03 14.39 2.22
CA LYS A 270 0.74 15.62 2.65
C LYS A 270 2.02 15.31 3.42
N GLY A 271 2.09 14.17 4.12
CA GLY A 271 3.30 13.71 4.80
C GLY A 271 4.47 13.37 3.88
N PHE A 272 4.23 13.17 2.58
CA PHE A 272 5.24 12.81 1.57
C PHE A 272 5.42 13.90 0.51
N ALA A 273 5.06 15.15 0.82
CA ALA A 273 5.25 16.26 -0.11
C ALA A 273 6.73 16.35 -0.54
N SER A 274 6.95 16.31 -1.85
CA SER A 274 8.28 16.49 -2.43
C SER A 274 8.84 17.84 -1.99
N GLU A 275 10.11 17.88 -1.58
CA GLU A 275 10.78 19.16 -1.40
C GLU A 275 10.67 19.97 -2.70
N PRO A 276 10.28 21.25 -2.63
CA PRO A 276 10.18 22.07 -3.83
C PRO A 276 11.54 22.12 -4.50
N THR A 277 11.58 21.84 -5.80
CA THR A 277 12.84 21.89 -6.57
C THR A 277 13.45 23.29 -6.48
N GLU A 278 14.77 23.45 -6.61
CA GLU A 278 15.41 24.79 -6.59
C GLU A 278 14.75 25.76 -7.59
N TRP A 279 14.35 25.27 -8.76
CA TRP A 279 13.56 26.05 -9.72
C TRP A 279 12.18 26.47 -9.20
N GLN A 280 11.48 25.60 -8.48
CA GLN A 280 10.20 25.91 -7.84
C GLN A 280 10.37 26.88 -6.67
N LYS A 281 11.44 26.76 -5.89
CA LYS A 281 11.84 27.73 -4.85
C LYS A 281 12.12 29.11 -5.48
N CYS A 282 12.90 29.17 -6.55
CA CYS A 282 13.15 30.40 -7.31
C CYS A 282 11.85 30.99 -7.87
N LYS A 283 11.01 30.19 -8.52
CA LYS A 283 9.73 30.66 -9.06
C LYS A 283 8.80 31.18 -7.97
N ALA A 284 8.73 30.51 -6.83
CA ALA A 284 7.98 30.96 -5.66
C ALA A 284 8.52 32.30 -5.13
N PHE A 285 9.84 32.46 -5.03
CA PHE A 285 10.50 33.70 -4.63
C PHE A 285 10.16 34.88 -5.55
N PHE A 286 10.25 34.68 -6.88
CA PHE A 286 9.87 35.73 -7.84
C PHE A 286 8.37 36.04 -7.85
N SER A 287 7.51 35.03 -7.61
CA SER A 287 6.07 35.24 -7.52
C SER A 287 5.63 36.02 -6.28
N ARG A 288 6.33 35.86 -5.14
CA ARG A 288 6.12 36.66 -3.92
C ARG A 288 6.48 38.13 -4.14
N LYS A 289 7.67 38.41 -4.68
CA LYS A 289 8.08 39.79 -5.02
C LYS A 289 7.10 40.50 -5.95
N LYS A 290 6.49 39.79 -6.91
CA LYS A 290 5.51 40.35 -7.83
C LYS A 290 4.15 40.65 -7.17
N LYS A 291 3.82 39.95 -6.08
CA LYS A 291 2.61 40.16 -5.29
C LYS A 291 2.78 41.37 -4.35
N ASP A 292 3.96 41.53 -3.76
CA ASP A 292 4.31 42.67 -2.90
C ASP A 292 4.49 43.98 -3.69
N ALA A 293 4.77 43.88 -4.99
CA ALA A 293 4.92 45.02 -5.89
C ALA A 293 3.60 45.51 -6.52
N ARG A 294 2.45 44.87 -6.26
CA ARG A 294 1.15 45.42 -6.65
C ARG A 294 0.66 46.33 -5.53
N PRO A 295 0.56 47.66 -5.74
CA PRO A 295 -0.07 48.53 -4.76
C PRO A 295 -1.50 48.04 -4.53
N SER A 296 -1.93 48.03 -3.27
CA SER A 296 -3.33 47.75 -2.93
C SER A 296 -4.19 48.81 -3.62
N GLU A 297 -4.93 48.39 -4.64
CA GLU A 297 -6.06 49.16 -5.13
C GLU A 297 -7.04 49.26 -3.95
N LYS A 298 -7.03 50.43 -3.31
CA LYS A 298 -8.00 50.79 -2.28
C LYS A 298 -9.39 50.89 -2.94
N PRO A 299 -10.45 50.48 -2.25
CA PRO A 299 -11.83 50.67 -2.70
C PRO A 299 -12.20 52.15 -2.84
#